data_AF-X0SYI4-F1
#
_entry.id   AF-X0SYI4-F1
#
_cell.length_a   1.000
_cell.length_b   1.000
_cell.length_c   1.000
_cell.angle_alpha   90.00
_cell.angle_beta   90.00
_cell.angle_gamma   90.00
#
_symmetry.space_group_name_H-M   'P 1'
#
loop_
_entity.id
_entity.type
_entity.pdbx_description
1 polymer ?
#
loop_
_entity_poly.entity_id
_entity_poly.type
_entity_poly.pdbx_seq_one_letter_code
_entity_poly.pdbx_strand_id
1 'polypeptide(L)' 'ANVVVSLVQEILSSRPGASIIVPGDLNDYLDSLTISIFSNSGLSNLVERVKPDERYTYIYQGVSQVFDYV' A
#
# COMPACT_ATOMS: atom_id res chain seq x y z
N ALA A 1 6.69 -7.30 -0.23
CA ALA A 1 6.27 -6.58 -1.44
C ALA A 1 6.47 -7.37 -2.75
N ASN A 2 7.70 -7.78 -3.11
CA ASN A 2 8.01 -8.30 -4.46
C ASN A 2 7.09 -9.43 -4.98
N VAL A 3 6.78 -10.45 -4.17
CA VAL A 3 5.89 -11.54 -4.58
C VAL A 3 4.50 -11.04 -4.97
N VAL A 4 3.95 -10.08 -4.21
CA VAL A 4 2.64 -9.49 -4.50
C VAL A 4 2.71 -8.64 -5.77
N VAL A 5 3.76 -7.84 -5.94
CA VAL A 5 3.98 -7.05 -7.17
C VAL A 5 4.07 -7.96 -8.40
N SER A 6 4.82 -9.06 -8.33
CA SER A 6 4.91 -10.02 -9.42
C SER A 6 3.55 -10.62 -9.77
N LEU A 7 2.74 -10.96 -8.76
CA LEU A 7 1.38 -11.47 -8.98
C LEU A 7 0.47 -10.41 -9.64
N VAL A 8 0.55 -9.16 -9.20
CA VAL A 8 -0.20 -8.04 -9.83
C VAL A 8 0.17 -7.91 -11.31
N GLN A 9 1.46 -7.95 -11.63
CA GLN A 9 1.96 -7.86 -13.00
C GLN A 9 1.53 -9.06 -13.85
N GLU A 10 1.50 -10.27 -13.29
CA GLU A 10 1.00 -11.47 -13.96
C GLU A 10 -0.49 -11.34 -14.31
N ILE A 11 -1.31 -10.86 -13.36
CA ILE A 11 -2.75 -10.65 -13.57
C ILE A 11 -2.98 -9.58 -14.65
N LEU A 12 -2.25 -8.46 -14.61
CA LEU A 12 -2.39 -7.41 -15.62
C LEU A 12 -1.90 -7.85 -17.00
N SER A 13 -0.87 -8.69 -17.06
CA SER A 13 -0.37 -9.24 -18.33
C SER A 13 -1.38 -10.18 -18.99
N SER A 14 -2.09 -10.99 -18.18
CA SER A 14 -3.14 -11.88 -18.68
C SER A 14 -4.48 -11.17 -18.94
N ARG A 15 -4.79 -10.13 -18.17
CA ARG A 15 -6.02 -9.33 -18.29
C ARG A 15 -5.73 -7.84 -18.13
N PRO A 16 -5.37 -7.13 -19.22
CA PRO A 16 -4.96 -5.72 -19.17
C PRO A 16 -5.99 -4.75 -18.56
N GLY A 17 -7.28 -5.09 -18.57
CA GLY A 17 -8.35 -4.30 -17.96
C GLY A 17 -8.72 -4.70 -16.53
N ALA A 18 -7.91 -5.52 -15.85
CA ALA A 18 -8.19 -5.94 -14.48
C ALA A 18 -8.09 -4.77 -13.50
N SER A 19 -9.14 -4.53 -12.72
CA SER A 19 -9.05 -3.71 -11.51
C SER A 19 -8.48 -4.55 -10.37
N ILE A 20 -7.38 -4.09 -9.78
CA ILE A 20 -6.69 -4.77 -8.69
C ILE A 20 -6.54 -3.79 -7.52
N ILE A 21 -6.85 -4.27 -6.32
CA ILE A 21 -6.64 -3.55 -5.06
C ILE A 21 -5.79 -4.46 -4.18
N VAL A 22 -4.80 -3.89 -3.49
CA VAL A 22 -3.95 -4.61 -2.53
C VAL A 22 -4.17 -3.99 -1.14
N PRO A 23 -5.29 -4.29 -0.47
CA PRO A 23 -5.54 -3.77 0.86
C PRO A 23 -4.84 -4.62 1.92
N GLY A 24 -4.44 -4.02 3.03
CA GLY A 24 -4.03 -4.79 4.21
C GLY A 24 -3.21 -4.01 5.22
N ASP A 25 -3.07 -4.63 6.39
CA ASP A 25 -2.06 -4.27 7.37
C ASP A 25 -0.69 -4.77 6.88
N LEU A 26 0.15 -3.83 6.46
CA LEU A 26 1.50 -4.13 5.99
C LEU A 26 2.52 -4.08 7.13
N ASN A 27 2.14 -3.62 8.33
CA ASN A 27 3.02 -3.41 9.49
C ASN A 27 4.34 -2.68 9.15
N ASP A 28 4.27 -1.77 8.18
CA ASP A 28 5.40 -1.03 7.64
C ASP A 28 5.06 0.47 7.60
N TYR A 29 6.07 1.32 7.80
CA TYR A 29 5.89 2.77 7.77
C TYR A 29 5.65 3.31 6.35
N LEU A 30 5.04 4.48 6.25
CA LEU A 30 4.69 5.13 4.97
C LEU A 30 5.93 5.39 4.10
N ASP A 31 7.09 5.62 4.71
CA ASP A 31 8.39 5.85 4.07
C ASP A 31 9.27 4.59 3.97
N SER A 32 8.72 3.41 4.28
CA SER A 32 9.46 2.15 4.22
C SER A 32 9.79 1.71 2.78
N LEU A 33 10.81 0.85 2.66
CA LEU A 33 11.17 0.21 1.39
C LEU A 33 10.00 -0.60 0.81
N THR A 34 9.20 -1.26 1.65
CA THR A 34 8.02 -2.03 1.23
C THR A 34 7.01 -1.16 0.48
N ILE A 35 6.67 0.01 1.04
CA ILE A 35 5.73 0.96 0.40
C ILE A 35 6.33 1.56 -0.87
N SER A 36 7.64 1.85 -0.87
CA SER A 36 8.35 2.30 -2.07
C SER A 36 8.29 1.26 -3.21
N ILE A 37 8.46 -0.02 -2.91
CA ILE A 37 8.35 -1.10 -3.91
C ILE A 37 6.94 -1.15 -4.52
N PHE A 38 5.90 -1.08 -3.70
CA PHE A 38 4.52 -1.06 -4.21
C PHE A 38 4.25 0.19 -5.07
N SER A 39 4.64 1.36 -4.61
CA SER A 39 4.43 2.64 -5.33
C SER A 39 5.17 2.69 -6.67
N ASN A 40 6.38 2.13 -6.72
CA ASN A 40 7.18 2.04 -7.96
C ASN A 40 6.71 0.92 -8.92
N SER A 41 5.77 0.08 -8.51
CA SER A 41 5.23 -1.01 -9.34
C SER A 41 4.05 -0.60 -10.24
N GLY A 42 3.60 0.65 -10.15
CA GLY A 42 2.43 1.16 -10.85
C GLY A 42 1.12 1.08 -10.05
N LEU A 43 1.18 0.62 -8.79
CA LEU A 43 0.08 0.76 -7.85
C LEU A 43 0.07 2.17 -7.24
N SER A 44 -1.12 2.68 -6.95
CA SER A 44 -1.29 3.98 -6.28
C SER A 44 -1.68 3.76 -4.83
N ASN A 45 -0.91 4.31 -3.89
CA ASN A 45 -1.25 4.28 -2.46
C ASN A 45 -2.36 5.29 -2.17
N LEU A 46 -3.56 4.81 -1.83
CA LEU A 46 -4.72 5.67 -1.58
C LEU A 46 -4.63 6.42 -0.25
N VAL A 47 -3.82 5.95 0.70
CA VAL A 47 -3.56 6.63 1.98
C VAL A 47 -2.98 8.03 1.74
N GLU A 48 -2.20 8.22 0.68
CA GLU A 48 -1.61 9.51 0.32
C GLU A 48 -2.65 10.57 -0.09
N ARG A 49 -3.88 10.16 -0.40
CA ARG A 49 -4.98 11.08 -0.74
C ARG A 49 -5.66 11.68 0.49
N VAL A 50 -5.44 11.10 1.66
CA VAL A 50 -5.90 11.60 2.95
C VAL A 50 -4.88 12.62 3.46
N LYS A 51 -5.31 13.64 4.22
CA LYS A 51 -4.36 14.62 4.79
C LYS A 51 -3.41 13.91 5.77
N PRO A 52 -2.13 14.33 5.86
CA PRO A 52 -1.13 13.63 6.69
C PRO A 52 -1.55 13.36 8.14
N ASP A 53 -2.25 14.30 8.76
CA ASP A 53 -2.77 14.26 10.14
C ASP A 53 -4.04 13.39 10.30
N GLU A 54 -4.60 12.88 9.21
CA GLU A 54 -5.79 12.04 9.17
C GLU A 54 -5.47 10.59 8.72
N ARG A 55 -4.19 10.26 8.48
CA ARG A 55 -3.78 8.94 7.92
C ARG A 55 -3.63 7.82 8.95
N TYR A 56 -3.75 8.10 10.25
CA TYR A 56 -3.42 7.13 11.29
C TYR A 56 -4.41 5.96 11.32
N THR A 57 -3.90 4.74 11.24
CA THR A 57 -4.70 3.51 11.25
C THR A 57 -4.48 2.70 12.53
N TYR A 58 -3.38 2.96 13.23
CA TYR A 58 -3.05 2.35 14.51
C TYR A 58 -2.68 3.42 15.54
N ILE A 59 -3.34 3.38 16.72
CA ILE A 59 -3.08 4.29 17.83
C ILE A 59 -2.92 3.46 19.11
N TYR A 60 -1.75 3.54 19.74
CA TYR A 60 -1.49 2.84 20.99
C TYR A 60 -0.58 3.66 21.90
N GLN A 61 -1.00 3.82 23.16
CA GLN A 61 -0.27 4.58 24.19
C GLN A 61 0.20 5.98 23.74
N GLY A 62 -0.63 6.67 22.95
CA GLY A 62 -0.33 8.03 22.45
C GLY A 62 0.58 8.09 21.22
N VAL A 63 1.01 6.94 20.69
CA VAL A 63 1.73 6.85 19.42
C VAL A 63 0.74 6.56 18.31
N SER A 64 0.76 7.38 17.26
CA SER A 64 -0.09 7.23 16.08
C SER A 64 0.76 6.81 14.88
N GLN A 65 0.36 5.73 14.21
CA GLN A 65 1.11 5.11 13.11
C GLN A 65 0.17 4.78 11.94
N VAL A 66 0.77 4.65 10.76
CA VAL A 66 0.11 4.22 9.53
C VAL A 66 0.63 2.83 9.21
N PHE A 67 -0.20 1.80 9.39
CA PHE A 67 0.14 0.41 9.10
C PHE A 67 -0.82 -0.25 8.11
N ASP A 68 -2.03 0.29 7.95
CA ASP A 68 -3.02 -0.20 7.01
C ASP A 68 -2.99 0.63 5.73
N TYR A 69 -2.99 -0.07 4.60
CA TYR A 69 -2.87 0.52 3.27
C TYR A 69 -3.94 -0.01 2.34
N VAL A 70 -4.27 0.80 1.32
CA VAL A 70 -5.15 0.46 0.19
C VAL A 70 -4.59 1.07 -1.07
#